data_AF-A0A2P5CPL6-F1
#
_entry.id   AF-A0A2P5CPL6-F1
#
_cell.length_a   1.000
_cell.length_b   1.000
_cell.length_c   1.000
_cell.angle_alpha   90.00
_cell.angle_beta   90.00
_cell.angle_gamma   90.00
#
_symmetry.space_group_name_H-M   'P 1'
#
loop_
_entity.id
_entity.type
_entity.pdbx_description
1 polymer ?
#
loop_
_entity_poly.entity_id
_entity_poly.type
_entity_poly.pdbx_seq_one_letter_code
_entity_poly.pdbx_strand_id
1 'polypeptide(L)'
;MALDIPPVREILSHRFQVNSTLCPLCNQCTESATHLILRYQQVKCLWFMSPWSLRIDNLNLANCTDFLQFMLADHGNGKDLRLLLYASLLLEAILRGRN
;
A
#
# COMPACT_ATOMS: atom_id res chain seq x y z
N MET A 1 6.83 -18.88 -9.71
CA MET A 1 6.12 -17.65 -10.15
C MET A 1 6.87 -16.47 -9.57
N ALA A 2 7.65 -15.78 -10.39
CA ALA A 2 8.28 -14.54 -9.99
C ALA A 2 7.17 -13.52 -9.81
N LEU A 3 7.04 -12.98 -8.61
CA LEU A 3 6.12 -11.89 -8.32
C LEU A 3 6.82 -10.65 -8.92
N ASP A 4 6.57 -10.37 -10.20
CA ASP A 4 6.98 -9.12 -10.87
C ASP A 4 6.18 -7.96 -10.26
N ILE A 5 6.45 -7.66 -8.98
CA ILE A 5 6.00 -6.44 -8.31
C ILE A 5 6.90 -5.35 -8.88
N PRO A 6 6.40 -4.44 -9.73
CA PRO A 6 7.23 -3.37 -10.24
C PRO A 6 7.67 -2.51 -9.05
N PRO A 7 8.98 -2.45 -8.77
CA PRO A 7 9.50 -1.84 -7.56
C PRO A 7 8.97 -0.41 -7.42
N VAL A 8 8.60 -0.04 -6.19
CA VAL A 8 8.19 1.32 -5.84
C VAL A 8 9.23 2.28 -6.38
N ARG A 9 8.82 3.39 -7.01
CA ARG A 9 9.75 4.31 -7.68
C ARG A 9 10.82 4.89 -6.73
N GLU A 10 10.55 4.94 -5.43
CA GLU A 10 11.55 5.20 -4.38
C GLU A 10 12.78 4.27 -4.49
N ILE A 11 12.57 2.97 -4.65
CA ILE A 11 13.63 1.96 -4.80
C ILE A 11 14.32 2.09 -6.17
N LEU A 12 13.56 2.45 -7.21
CA LEU A 12 14.11 2.68 -8.54
C LEU A 12 14.95 3.96 -8.60
N SER A 13 14.58 5.04 -7.90
CA SER A 13 15.34 6.30 -7.88
C SER A 13 16.74 6.15 -7.28
N HIS A 14 16.94 5.13 -6.45
CA HIS A 14 18.23 4.81 -5.86
C HIS A 14 19.15 3.98 -6.78
N ARG A 15 18.60 3.37 -7.85
CA ARG A 15 19.33 2.52 -8.81
C ARG A 15 19.31 3.01 -10.25
N PHE A 16 18.39 3.89 -10.62
CA PHE A 16 18.21 4.45 -11.96
C PHE A 16 17.81 5.93 -11.85
N GLN A 17 18.24 6.77 -12.80
CA GLN A 17 17.74 8.15 -12.90
C GLN A 17 16.26 8.12 -13.26
N VAL A 18 15.40 8.20 -12.25
CA VAL A 18 13.94 8.28 -12.44
C VAL A 18 13.59 9.76 -12.62
N ASN A 19 13.07 10.12 -13.79
CA ASN A 19 12.79 11.50 -14.21
C ASN A 19 11.75 12.23 -13.32
N SER A 20 11.00 11.50 -12.49
CA SER A 20 10.08 12.07 -11.51
C SER A 20 9.83 11.06 -10.38
N THR A 21 10.02 11.49 -9.15
CA THR A 21 9.72 10.70 -7.94
C THR A 21 8.25 10.80 -7.54
N LEU A 22 7.43 11.53 -8.31
CA LEU A 22 6.00 11.69 -8.04
C LEU A 22 5.23 10.40 -8.34
N CYS A 23 4.22 10.15 -7.51
CA CYS A 23 3.26 9.09 -7.66
C CYS A 23 2.46 9.31 -8.96
N PRO A 24 2.45 8.37 -9.92
CA PRO A 24 1.74 8.54 -11.19
C PRO A 24 0.22 8.53 -11.03
N LEU A 25 -0.31 8.06 -9.90
CA LEU A 25 -1.75 8.03 -9.62
C LEU A 25 -2.29 9.38 -9.13
N CYS A 26 -1.52 10.10 -8.31
CA CYS A 26 -1.96 11.37 -7.72
C CYS A 26 -1.18 12.58 -8.24
N ASN A 27 0.04 12.38 -8.74
CA ASN A 27 1.01 13.37 -9.18
C ASN A 27 1.32 14.49 -8.16
N GLN A 28 0.95 14.30 -6.88
CA GLN A 28 1.10 15.31 -5.83
C GLN A 28 2.07 14.92 -4.71
N CYS A 29 2.39 13.64 -4.56
CA CYS A 29 3.28 13.15 -3.51
C CYS A 29 4.35 12.24 -4.08
N THR A 30 5.49 12.15 -3.40
CA THR A 30 6.54 11.18 -3.70
C THR A 30 5.97 9.76 -3.62
N GLU A 31 6.24 8.95 -4.64
CA GLU A 31 5.80 7.57 -4.69
C GLU A 31 6.61 6.72 -3.71
N SER A 32 5.99 6.35 -2.60
CA SER A 32 6.49 5.35 -1.66
C SER A 32 5.46 4.23 -1.47
N ALA A 33 5.90 3.08 -0.96
CA ALA A 33 5.00 1.98 -0.61
C ALA A 33 3.92 2.47 0.37
N THR A 34 4.34 3.27 1.36
CA THR A 34 3.48 3.90 2.35
C THR A 34 2.45 4.82 1.70
N HIS A 35 2.85 5.60 0.69
CA HIS A 35 1.90 6.45 -0.01
C HIS A 35 0.85 5.63 -0.77
N LEU A 36 1.27 4.64 -1.56
CA LEU A 36 0.37 3.83 -2.37
C LEU A 36 -0.59 2.98 -1.52
N ILE A 37 -0.13 2.44 -0.40
CA ILE A 37 -0.91 1.49 0.41
C ILE A 37 -1.74 2.18 1.48
N LEU A 38 -1.29 3.32 2.01
CA LEU A 38 -1.89 3.93 3.21
C LEU A 38 -2.34 5.37 3.02
N ARG A 39 -1.62 6.18 2.24
CA ARG A 39 -1.86 7.63 2.19
C ARG A 39 -2.66 8.07 0.96
N TYR A 40 -2.72 7.26 -0.09
CA TYR A 40 -3.47 7.58 -1.29
C TYR A 40 -4.98 7.55 -1.00
N GLN A 41 -5.68 8.64 -1.29
CA GLN A 41 -7.07 8.85 -0.85
C GLN A 41 -8.01 7.73 -1.29
N GLN A 42 -7.88 7.26 -2.54
CA GLN A 42 -8.71 6.18 -3.07
C GLN A 42 -8.49 4.88 -2.30
N VAL A 43 -7.26 4.63 -1.85
CA VAL A 43 -6.89 3.43 -1.11
C VAL A 43 -7.39 3.50 0.32
N LYS A 44 -7.38 4.68 0.96
CA LYS A 44 -8.05 4.89 2.24
C LYS A 44 -9.54 4.56 2.17
N CYS A 45 -10.22 4.98 1.10
CA CYS A 45 -11.61 4.62 0.87
C CYS A 45 -11.79 3.10 0.71
N LEU A 46 -10.91 2.44 -0.05
CA LEU A 46 -10.97 0.98 -0.22
C LEU A 46 -10.71 0.22 1.08
N TRP A 47 -9.85 0.72 1.97
CA TRP A 47 -9.69 0.17 3.31
C TRP A 47 -10.93 0.34 4.16
N PHE A 48 -11.57 1.50 4.09
CA PHE A 48 -12.82 1.77 4.80
C PHE A 48 -14.00 0.93 4.27
N MET A 49 -14.04 0.65 2.96
CA MET A 49 -15.06 -0.20 2.35
C MET A 49 -14.78 -1.70 2.53
N SER A 50 -13.63 -2.07 3.09
CA SER A 50 -13.32 -3.47 3.38
C SER A 50 -14.24 -4.03 4.47
N PRO A 51 -14.37 -5.37 4.57
CA PRO A 51 -15.13 -6.02 5.66
C PRO A 51 -14.71 -5.61 7.07
N TRP A 52 -13.48 -5.09 7.25
CA TRP A 52 -12.94 -4.64 8.54
C TRP A 52 -13.09 -3.13 8.78
N SER A 53 -13.64 -2.39 7.80
CA SER A 53 -13.91 -0.95 7.90
C SER A 53 -12.71 -0.11 8.39
N LEU A 54 -11.51 -0.45 7.91
CA LEU A 54 -10.26 0.12 8.39
C LEU A 54 -10.15 1.61 8.06
N ARG A 55 -10.11 2.44 9.11
CA ARG A 55 -9.85 3.87 9.00
C ARG A 55 -8.37 4.14 9.21
N ILE A 56 -7.60 4.12 8.12
CA ILE A 56 -6.14 4.26 8.16
C ILE A 56 -5.68 5.50 8.92
N ASP A 57 -6.39 6.62 8.81
CA ASP A 57 -6.08 7.86 9.53
C ASP A 57 -6.17 7.74 11.06
N ASN A 58 -6.96 6.79 11.57
CA ASN A 58 -7.13 6.56 13.01
C ASN A 58 -6.09 5.59 13.58
N LEU A 59 -5.35 4.86 12.73
CA LEU A 59 -4.44 3.79 13.16
C LEU A 59 -3.04 4.31 13.53
N ASN A 60 -2.78 5.62 13.39
CA ASN A 60 -1.50 6.28 13.71
C ASN A 60 -0.26 5.54 13.16
N LEU A 61 -0.35 5.02 11.94
CA LEU A 61 0.69 4.22 11.28
C LEU A 61 1.72 5.15 10.62
N ALA A 62 3.01 5.01 10.95
CA ALA A 62 4.04 5.85 10.34
C ALA A 62 4.43 5.35 8.94
N ASN A 63 4.49 4.02 8.78
CA ASN A 63 4.99 3.36 7.57
C ASN A 63 4.22 2.04 7.25
N CYS A 64 4.52 1.43 6.10
CA CYS A 64 3.92 0.15 5.71
C CYS A 64 4.28 -1.03 6.64
N THR A 65 5.46 -1.02 7.27
CA THR A 65 5.84 -2.09 8.20
C THR A 65 4.98 -2.07 9.47
N ASP A 66 4.66 -0.89 10.00
CA ASP A 66 3.74 -0.73 11.13
C ASP A 66 2.34 -1.24 10.75
N PHE A 67 1.91 -0.99 9.52
CA PHE A 67 0.63 -1.50 9.02
C PHE A 67 0.60 -3.02 8.90
N LEU A 68 1.69 -3.62 8.39
CA LEU A 68 1.83 -5.08 8.37
C LEU A 68 1.82 -5.64 9.79
N GLN A 69 2.52 -5.00 10.72
CA GLN A 69 2.54 -5.39 12.12
C GLN A 69 1.14 -5.27 12.75
N PHE A 70 0.39 -4.21 12.46
CA PHE A 70 -1.01 -4.06 12.88
C PHE A 70 -1.90 -5.19 12.34
N MET A 71 -1.78 -5.53 11.05
CA MET A 71 -2.56 -6.62 10.45
C MET A 71 -2.19 -7.99 11.02
N LEU A 72 -0.91 -8.23 11.30
CA LEU A 72 -0.40 -9.49 11.82
C LEU A 72 -0.62 -9.66 13.32
N ALA A 73 -0.55 -8.59 14.12
CA ALA A 73 -0.62 -8.65 15.58
C ALA A 73 -1.99 -8.23 16.13
N ASP A 74 -2.49 -7.05 15.76
CA ASP A 74 -3.65 -6.43 16.44
C ASP A 74 -5.00 -6.85 15.85
N HIS A 75 -5.14 -6.88 14.52
CA HIS A 75 -6.44 -7.11 13.89
C HIS A 75 -6.70 -8.58 13.51
N GLY A 76 -5.63 -9.36 13.28
CA GLY A 76 -5.73 -10.72 12.72
C GLY A 76 -5.31 -11.85 13.66
N ASN A 77 -4.64 -11.57 14.78
CA ASN A 77 -3.91 -12.58 15.57
C ASN A 77 -3.04 -13.50 14.67
N GLY A 78 -2.55 -12.96 13.55
CA GLY A 78 -1.83 -13.66 12.48
C GLY A 78 -2.65 -14.63 11.61
N LYS A 79 -3.97 -14.75 11.80
CA LYS A 79 -4.78 -15.85 11.25
C LYS A 79 -5.89 -15.46 10.30
N ASP A 80 -6.30 -14.19 10.22
CA ASP A 80 -7.31 -13.77 9.25
C ASP A 80 -6.69 -13.63 7.85
N LEU A 81 -6.51 -14.78 7.19
CA LEU A 81 -5.97 -14.89 5.84
C LEU A 81 -6.76 -14.04 4.85
N ARG A 82 -8.04 -13.77 5.11
CA ARG A 82 -8.89 -12.95 4.24
C ARG A 82 -8.44 -11.49 4.24
N LEU A 83 -7.96 -10.97 5.37
CA LEU A 83 -7.43 -9.61 5.45
C LEU A 83 -6.13 -9.50 4.63
N LEU A 84 -5.24 -10.48 4.76
CA LEU A 84 -3.99 -10.54 3.99
C LEU A 84 -4.25 -10.71 2.49
N LEU A 85 -5.21 -11.56 2.11
CA LEU A 85 -5.65 -11.73 0.72
C LEU A 85 -6.23 -10.44 0.16
N TYR A 86 -7.09 -9.76 0.92
CA TYR A 86 -7.64 -8.46 0.53
C TYR A 86 -6.53 -7.42 0.32
N ALA A 87 -5.59 -7.32 1.27
CA ALA A 87 -4.44 -6.43 1.16
C ALA A 87 -3.61 -6.70 -0.11
N SER A 88 -3.39 -7.98 -0.42
CA SER A 88 -2.63 -8.43 -1.59
C SER A 88 -3.34 -8.09 -2.89
N LEU A 89 -4.65 -8.36 -2.99
CA LEU A 89 -5.47 -8.02 -4.15
C LEU A 89 -5.58 -6.52 -4.37
N LEU A 90 -5.74 -5.76 -3.29
CA LEU A 90 -5.79 -4.30 -3.33
C LEU A 90 -4.46 -3.73 -3.83
N LEU A 91 -3.33 -4.24 -3.32
CA LEU A 91 -2.00 -3.86 -3.80
C LEU A 91 -1.82 -4.18 -5.28
N GLU A 92 -2.22 -5.38 -5.71
CA GLU A 92 -2.15 -5.76 -7.11
C GLU A 92 -2.99 -4.84 -8.01
N ALA A 93 -4.21 -4.49 -7.59
CA ALA A 93 -5.08 -3.58 -8.32
C ALA A 93 -4.49 -2.17 -8.45
N ILE A 94 -3.91 -1.64 -7.36
CA ILE A 94 -3.21 -0.34 -7.37
C ILE A 94 -2.00 -0.38 -8.30
N LEU A 95 -1.21 -1.46 -8.25
CA LEU A 95 -0.03 -1.61 -9.10
C LEU A 95 -0.40 -1.77 -10.57
N ARG A 96 -1.47 -2.49 -10.89
CA ARG A 96 -1.98 -2.62 -12.26
C ARG A 96 -2.50 -1.29 -12.81
N GLY A 97 -3.21 -0.51 -11.99
CA GLY A 97 -3.67 0.84 -12.38
C GLY A 97 -2.56 1.86 -12.55
N ARG A 98 -1.31 1.51 -12.20
CA ARG A 98 -0.12 2.36 -12.35
C ARG A 98 0.53 2.25 -13.74
N ASN A 99 0.25 1.18 -14.49
CA ASN A 99 0.71 0.93 -15.87
C ASN A 99 -0.32 1.41 -16.89
#